data_AF-A0A660W4F8-F1
#
_entry.id   AF-A0A660W4F8-F1
#
_cell.length_a   1.000
_cell.length_b   1.000
_cell.length_c   1.000
_cell.angle_alpha   90.00
_cell.angle_beta   90.00
_cell.angle_gamma   90.00
#
_symmetry.space_group_name_H-M   'P 1'
#
loop_
_entity.id
_entity.type
_entity.pdbx_description
1 polymer ?
#
loop_
_entity_poly.entity_id
_entity_poly.type
_entity_poly.pdbx_seq_one_letter_code
_entity_poly.pdbx_strand_id
1 'polypeptide(L)'
;MMDMQNTRETWLSIYQQLEARAKSLHDSQSVAFGILEFYDSLSIEQRAEIHPLLAEWFVSDDSRHRYDAAFLAGERRIRELAPAVEAAIAHLDGVPGPEAQDEIEDLKHTLTDLIGDAYEK
;
A
#
# COMPACT_ATOMS: atom_id res chain seq x y z
N MET A 1 -6.09 0.85 -25.45
CA MET A 1 -6.30 1.83 -24.36
C MET A 1 -7.15 1.10 -23.33
N MET A 2 -6.65 0.99 -22.11
CA MET A 2 -7.32 0.21 -21.05
C MET A 2 -8.41 1.07 -20.42
N ASP A 3 -9.62 0.52 -20.26
CA ASP A 3 -10.75 1.24 -19.65
C ASP A 3 -10.60 1.31 -18.11
N MET A 4 -11.29 2.24 -17.45
CA MET A 4 -11.13 2.54 -16.02
C MET A 4 -11.53 1.34 -15.13
N GLN A 5 -12.69 0.72 -15.37
CA GLN A 5 -13.12 -0.51 -14.68
C GLN A 5 -12.12 -1.66 -14.87
N ASN A 6 -11.45 -1.69 -16.02
CA ASN A 6 -10.45 -2.70 -16.35
C ASN A 6 -9.16 -2.52 -15.53
N THR A 7 -8.85 -1.29 -15.08
CA THR A 7 -7.62 -0.99 -14.35
C THR A 7 -7.61 -1.62 -12.95
N ARG A 8 -8.68 -1.48 -12.17
CA ARG A 8 -8.79 -2.10 -10.83
C ARG A 8 -8.81 -3.62 -10.91
N GLU A 9 -9.58 -4.19 -11.84
CA GLU A 9 -9.64 -5.65 -12.04
C GLU A 9 -8.28 -6.21 -12.46
N THR A 10 -7.57 -5.51 -13.35
CA THR A 10 -6.23 -5.91 -13.77
C THR A 10 -5.23 -5.80 -12.64
N TRP A 11 -5.28 -4.73 -11.84
CA TRP A 11 -4.45 -4.59 -10.66
C TRP A 11 -4.59 -5.80 -9.73
N LEU A 12 -5.82 -6.17 -9.38
CA LEU A 12 -6.10 -7.32 -8.52
C LEU A 12 -5.66 -8.63 -9.15
N SER A 13 -5.86 -8.80 -10.47
CA SER A 13 -5.41 -9.98 -11.21
C SER A 13 -3.88 -10.11 -11.19
N ILE A 14 -3.15 -9.01 -11.38
CA ILE A 14 -1.69 -9.00 -11.33
C ILE A 14 -1.20 -9.27 -9.91
N TYR A 15 -1.81 -8.62 -8.90
CA TYR A 15 -1.50 -8.88 -7.51
C TYR A 15 -1.65 -10.37 -7.16
N GLN A 16 -2.77 -11.00 -7.53
CA GLN A 16 -3.01 -12.43 -7.31
C GLN A 16 -1.98 -13.32 -8.01
N GLN A 17 -1.57 -12.96 -9.24
CA GLN A 17 -0.52 -13.69 -9.96
C GLN A 17 0.84 -13.57 -9.27
N LEU A 18 1.19 -12.38 -8.79
CA LEU A 18 2.40 -12.12 -8.03
C LEU A 18 2.39 -12.90 -6.70
N GLU A 19 1.29 -12.88 -5.96
CA GLU A 19 1.14 -13.64 -4.72
C GLU A 19 1.27 -15.14 -4.95
N ALA A 20 0.61 -15.68 -5.98
CA ALA A 20 0.71 -17.10 -6.32
C ALA A 20 2.16 -17.51 -6.63
N ARG A 21 2.88 -16.66 -7.37
CA ARG A 21 4.29 -16.86 -7.69
C ARG A 21 5.19 -16.75 -6.44
N ALA A 22 5.04 -15.69 -5.67
CA ALA A 22 5.75 -15.46 -4.42
C ALA A 22 5.61 -16.62 -3.45
N LYS A 23 4.38 -17.15 -3.30
CA LYS A 23 4.10 -18.31 -2.45
C LYS A 23 4.85 -19.56 -2.92
N SER A 24 4.94 -19.79 -4.23
CA SER A 24 5.68 -20.94 -4.79
C SER A 24 7.19 -20.82 -4.63
N LEU A 25 7.72 -19.59 -4.54
CA LEU A 25 9.15 -19.29 -4.42
C LEU A 25 9.59 -18.94 -3.00
N HIS A 26 8.66 -18.86 -2.04
CA HIS A 26 8.87 -18.34 -0.69
C HIS A 26 9.48 -16.93 -0.66
N ASP A 27 9.09 -16.09 -1.62
CA ASP A 27 9.63 -14.74 -1.82
C ASP A 27 8.52 -13.70 -1.71
N SER A 28 8.22 -13.23 -0.49
CA SER A 28 7.18 -12.23 -0.26
C SER A 28 7.53 -10.84 -0.81
N GLN A 29 8.81 -10.49 -0.90
CA GLN A 29 9.28 -9.19 -1.37
C GLN A 29 9.00 -9.01 -2.87
N SER A 30 9.00 -10.11 -3.63
CA SER A 30 8.67 -10.08 -5.06
C SER A 30 7.27 -9.53 -5.37
N VAL A 31 6.32 -9.60 -4.43
CA VAL A 31 4.98 -9.00 -4.61
C VAL A 31 5.07 -7.49 -4.55
N ALA A 32 5.67 -6.93 -3.49
CA ALA A 32 5.83 -5.50 -3.29
C ALA A 32 6.56 -4.81 -4.47
N PHE A 33 7.66 -5.40 -4.94
CA PHE A 33 8.36 -4.87 -6.12
C PHE A 33 7.56 -5.06 -7.41
N GLY A 34 6.88 -6.18 -7.58
CA GLY A 34 6.07 -6.44 -8.77
C GLY A 34 4.88 -5.48 -8.91
N ILE A 35 4.19 -5.17 -7.81
CA ILE A 35 3.11 -4.16 -7.85
C ILE A 35 3.64 -2.75 -8.07
N LEU A 36 4.83 -2.43 -7.56
CA LEU A 36 5.48 -1.15 -7.79
C LEU A 36 5.82 -0.96 -9.27
N GLU A 37 6.43 -1.98 -9.90
CA GLU A 37 6.73 -1.97 -11.34
C GLU A 37 5.45 -1.84 -12.17
N PHE A 38 4.39 -2.57 -11.81
CA PHE A 38 3.13 -2.46 -12.52
C PHE A 38 2.51 -1.07 -12.37
N TYR A 39 2.49 -0.51 -11.16
CA TYR A 39 2.01 0.84 -10.89
C TYR A 39 2.74 1.90 -11.73
N ASP A 40 4.05 1.76 -11.89
CA ASP A 40 4.84 2.67 -12.70
C ASP A 40 4.52 2.59 -14.19
N SER A 41 4.00 1.46 -14.66
CA SER A 41 3.55 1.31 -16.06
C SER A 41 2.20 1.96 -16.36
N LEU A 42 1.42 2.30 -15.33
CA LEU A 42 0.09 2.91 -15.47
C LEU A 42 0.17 4.40 -15.84
N SER A 43 -0.84 4.89 -16.57
CA SER A 43 -1.03 6.33 -16.78
C SER A 43 -1.39 7.05 -15.48
N ILE A 44 -1.35 8.37 -15.47
CA ILE A 44 -1.71 9.18 -14.30
C ILE A 44 -3.16 8.91 -13.88
N GLU A 45 -4.07 8.86 -14.84
CA GLU A 45 -5.50 8.57 -14.61
C GLU A 45 -5.69 7.18 -14.03
N GLN A 46 -4.97 6.18 -14.57
CA GLN A 46 -5.03 4.81 -14.07
C GLN A 46 -4.48 4.69 -12.65
N ARG A 47 -3.39 5.40 -12.32
CA ARG A 47 -2.85 5.42 -10.95
C ARG A 47 -3.83 6.01 -9.95
N ALA A 48 -4.53 7.08 -10.34
CA ALA A 48 -5.56 7.68 -9.49
C ALA A 48 -6.69 6.68 -9.16
N GLU A 49 -7.04 5.78 -10.08
CA GLU A 49 -8.01 4.70 -9.83
C GLU A 49 -7.51 3.62 -8.85
N ILE A 50 -6.19 3.49 -8.70
CA ILE A 50 -5.58 2.54 -7.75
C ILE A 50 -5.53 3.12 -6.33
N HIS A 51 -5.47 4.45 -6.16
CA HIS A 51 -5.36 5.06 -4.83
C HIS A 51 -6.52 4.65 -3.89
N PRO A 52 -7.81 4.64 -4.30
CA PRO A 52 -8.88 4.16 -3.44
C PRO A 52 -8.70 2.71 -2.99
N LEU A 53 -8.19 1.84 -3.86
CA LEU A 53 -7.91 0.45 -3.51
C LEU A 53 -6.77 0.35 -2.48
N LEU A 54 -5.71 1.15 -2.62
CA LEU A 54 -4.63 1.20 -1.64
C LEU A 54 -5.12 1.75 -0.30
N ALA A 55 -6.03 2.72 -0.31
CA ALA A 55 -6.68 3.23 0.90
C ALA A 55 -7.52 2.14 1.59
N GLU A 56 -8.25 1.30 0.85
CA GLU A 56 -8.94 0.13 1.39
C GLU A 56 -7.96 -0.89 1.99
N TRP A 57 -6.79 -1.07 1.38
CA TRP A 57 -5.75 -1.98 1.87
C TRP A 57 -5.15 -1.52 3.21
N PHE A 58 -4.92 -0.23 3.39
CA PHE A 58 -4.42 0.34 4.65
C PHE A 58 -5.30 0.03 5.86
N VAL A 59 -6.62 -0.06 5.68
CA VAL A 59 -7.57 -0.36 6.77
C VAL A 59 -8.05 -1.80 6.77
N SER A 60 -7.43 -2.67 5.97
CA SER A 60 -7.71 -4.10 5.95
C SER A 60 -7.19 -4.77 7.23
N ASP A 61 -7.82 -5.87 7.66
CA ASP A 61 -7.29 -6.71 8.74
C ASP A 61 -6.06 -7.52 8.30
N ASP A 62 -5.79 -7.61 6.99
CA ASP A 62 -4.61 -8.31 6.45
C ASP A 62 -3.36 -7.41 6.53
N SER A 63 -2.41 -7.78 7.37
CA SER A 63 -1.14 -7.05 7.53
C SER A 63 -0.32 -7.01 6.25
N ARG A 64 -0.48 -7.98 5.33
CA ARG A 64 0.21 -7.97 4.06
C ARG A 64 -0.30 -6.88 3.13
N HIS A 65 -1.63 -6.69 3.06
CA HIS A 65 -2.20 -5.58 2.31
C HIS A 65 -1.72 -4.24 2.84
N ARG A 66 -1.68 -4.07 4.16
CA ARG A 66 -1.19 -2.83 4.80
C ARG A 66 0.29 -2.59 4.48
N TYR A 67 1.12 -3.62 4.57
CA TYR A 67 2.54 -3.55 4.19
C TYR A 67 2.74 -3.18 2.72
N ASP A 68 2.09 -3.89 1.79
CA ASP A 68 2.24 -3.66 0.35
C ASP A 68 1.74 -2.26 -0.06
N ALA A 69 0.65 -1.77 0.58
CA ALA A 69 0.16 -0.42 0.40
C ALA A 69 1.13 0.64 0.96
N ALA A 70 1.67 0.43 2.17
CA ALA A 70 2.65 1.31 2.80
C ALA A 70 3.92 1.43 1.96
N PHE A 71 4.46 0.30 1.51
CA PHE A 71 5.63 0.23 0.66
C PHE A 71 5.44 1.04 -0.62
N LEU A 72 4.35 0.79 -1.36
CA LEU A 72 4.09 1.49 -2.61
C LEU A 72 3.86 2.99 -2.39
N ALA A 73 3.08 3.36 -1.38
CA ALA A 73 2.79 4.76 -1.04
C ALA A 73 4.07 5.52 -0.69
N GLY A 74 4.94 4.95 0.14
CA GLY A 74 6.23 5.55 0.51
C GLY A 74 7.18 5.68 -0.68
N GLU A 75 7.38 4.60 -1.44
CA GLU A 75 8.28 4.56 -2.61
C GLU A 75 7.89 5.56 -3.71
N ARG A 76 6.60 5.89 -3.83
CA ARG A 76 6.09 6.85 -4.83
C ARG A 76 5.59 8.16 -4.23
N ARG A 77 5.75 8.34 -2.91
CA ARG A 77 5.32 9.52 -2.16
C ARG A 77 3.89 9.95 -2.49
N ILE A 78 2.97 9.00 -2.47
CA ILE A 78 1.56 9.22 -2.81
C ILE A 78 0.86 9.95 -1.67
N ARG A 79 0.92 11.28 -1.70
CA ARG A 79 0.44 12.15 -0.61
C ARG A 79 -1.05 12.00 -0.33
N GLU A 80 -1.82 11.66 -1.36
CA GLU A 80 -3.25 11.42 -1.31
C GLU A 80 -3.63 10.29 -0.33
N LEU A 81 -2.69 9.39 -0.02
CA LEU A 81 -2.90 8.27 0.90
C LEU A 81 -2.58 8.59 2.37
N ALA A 82 -2.07 9.78 2.69
CA ALA A 82 -1.77 10.15 4.08
C ALA A 82 -2.98 9.96 5.04
N PRO A 83 -4.22 10.36 4.69
CA PRO A 83 -5.38 10.09 5.55
C PRO A 83 -5.68 8.60 5.76
N ALA A 84 -5.37 7.74 4.77
CA ALA A 84 -5.54 6.29 4.90
C ALA A 84 -4.48 5.69 5.83
N VAL A 85 -3.25 6.19 5.78
CA VAL A 85 -2.18 5.82 6.72
C VAL A 85 -2.53 6.22 8.14
N GLU A 86 -3.06 7.43 8.36
CA GLU A 86 -3.56 7.88 9.67
C GLU A 86 -4.67 6.95 10.19
N ALA A 87 -5.61 6.56 9.32
CA ALA A 87 -6.68 5.62 9.67
C ALA A 87 -6.14 4.22 10.04
N ALA A 88 -5.12 3.73 9.34
CA ALA A 88 -4.45 2.46 9.65
C ALA A 88 -3.78 2.50 11.03
N ILE A 89 -3.07 3.59 11.34
CA ILE A 89 -2.46 3.80 12.66
C ILE A 89 -3.53 3.76 13.76
N ALA A 90 -4.63 4.49 13.56
CA ALA A 90 -5.73 4.52 14.53
C ALA A 90 -6.41 3.16 14.71
N HIS A 91 -6.53 2.37 13.64
CA HIS A 91 -7.05 1.00 13.69
C HIS A 91 -6.16 0.09 14.53
N LEU A 92 -4.84 0.20 14.36
CA LEU A 92 -3.85 -0.64 15.05
C LEU A 92 -3.59 -0.22 16.50
N ASP A 93 -3.82 1.03 16.88
CA ASP A 93 -3.59 1.54 18.25
C ASP A 93 -4.43 0.78 19.32
N GLY A 94 -5.55 0.18 18.91
CA GLY A 94 -6.37 -0.68 19.76
C GLY A 94 -5.94 -2.16 19.82
N VAL A 95 -4.96 -2.58 19.02
CA VAL A 95 -4.55 -3.98 18.86
C VAL A 95 -3.38 -4.31 19.79
N PRO A 96 -3.52 -5.29 20.70
CA PRO A 96 -2.44 -5.64 21.61
C PRO A 96 -1.36 -6.49 20.92
N GLY A 97 -0.10 -6.21 21.24
CA GLY A 97 1.04 -7.04 20.85
C GLY A 97 2.17 -6.23 20.23
N PRO A 98 3.41 -6.76 20.25
CA PRO A 98 4.57 -6.07 19.69
C PRO A 98 4.45 -5.86 18.18
N GLU A 99 3.88 -6.82 17.44
CA GLU A 99 3.73 -6.74 15.98
C GLU A 99 2.88 -5.54 15.53
N ALA A 100 1.79 -5.26 16.25
CA ALA A 100 0.94 -4.10 15.96
C ALA A 100 1.66 -2.77 16.25
N GLN A 101 2.50 -2.73 17.29
CA GLN A 101 3.29 -1.54 17.63
C GLN A 101 4.40 -1.30 16.62
N ASP A 102 5.09 -2.34 16.18
CA ASP A 102 6.12 -2.25 15.15
C ASP A 102 5.52 -1.73 13.84
N GLU A 103 4.36 -2.26 13.44
CA GLU A 103 3.64 -1.80 12.24
C GLU A 103 3.18 -0.33 12.34
N ILE A 104 2.72 0.12 13.52
CA ILE A 104 2.39 1.53 13.76
C ILE A 104 3.60 2.44 13.53
N GLU A 105 4.79 2.04 13.98
CA GLU A 105 6.01 2.85 13.80
C GLU A 105 6.41 2.93 12.31
N ASP A 106 6.31 1.83 11.56
CA ASP A 106 6.54 1.81 10.11
C ASP A 106 5.53 2.71 9.36
N LEU A 107 4.26 2.68 9.75
CA LEU A 107 3.22 3.53 9.19
C LEU A 107 3.43 5.01 9.53
N LYS A 108 3.93 5.33 10.74
CA LYS A 108 4.31 6.71 11.10
C LYS A 108 5.45 7.21 10.22
N HIS A 109 6.47 6.39 9.96
CA HIS A 109 7.56 6.75 9.07
C HIS A 109 7.04 7.01 7.64
N THR A 110 6.19 6.11 7.15
CA THR A 110 5.50 6.30 5.86
C THR A 110 4.72 7.61 5.84
N LEU A 111 3.93 7.90 6.88
CA LEU A 111 3.15 9.13 6.97
C LEU A 111 4.05 10.38 6.90
N THR A 112 5.18 10.38 7.62
CA THR A 112 6.19 11.45 7.56
C THR A 112 6.71 11.65 6.14
N ASP A 113 7.05 10.57 5.43
CA ASP A 113 7.53 10.64 4.05
C ASP A 113 6.48 11.21 3.08
N LEU A 114 5.20 10.90 3.30
CA LEU A 114 4.10 11.40 2.48
C LEU A 114 3.86 12.89 2.69
N ILE A 115 3.82 13.35 3.94
CA ILE A 115 3.49 14.74 4.27
C ILE A 115 4.72 15.67 4.20
N GLY A 116 5.94 15.12 4.18
CA GLY A 116 7.19 15.86 4.35
C GLY A 116 7.36 16.35 5.80
N ASP A 117 8.51 16.95 6.16
CA ASP A 117 8.82 17.48 7.50
C ASP A 117 7.86 18.61 7.96
N ALA A 118 6.59 18.29 8.20
CA ALA A 118 5.57 19.16 8.77
C ALA A 118 5.30 18.85 10.25
N TYR A 119 6.07 17.95 10.86
CA TYR A 119 5.96 17.51 12.26
C TYR A 119 7.19 17.86 13.11
N GLU A 120 7.82 19.01 12.85
CA GLU A 120 8.61 19.72 13.86
C GLU A 120 7.92 21.04 14.23
N LYS A 121 6.95 21.00 15.15
CA LYS A 121 6.54 22.16 15.95
C LYS A 121 6.16 21.75 17.38
#